data_AF-A0A524K7X5-F1
#
_entry.id   AF-A0A524K7X5-F1
#
_cell.length_a   1.000
_cell.length_b   1.000
_cell.length_c   1.000
_cell.angle_alpha   90.00
_cell.angle_beta   90.00
_cell.angle_gamma   90.00
#
_symmetry.space_group_name_H-M   'P 1'
#
loop_
_entity.id
_entity.type
_entity.pdbx_description
1 polymer ?
#
loop_
_entity_poly.entity_id
_entity_poly.type
_entity_poly.pdbx_seq_one_letter_code
_entity_poly.pdbx_strand_id
1 'polypeptide(L)'
;MPEEIIFSILAGISGFALGLIVMVLVSKLGLNRNQQKASLLIDEANIKADNLVRQAVLEGKTQAYELKLAAEKENKERRQEIQDLENKMARREDNLHFREETLSSKEKQLDDKNKQLTEKLSMLDKMEHELQFKVDAQVGELERIANMSASDAKSELMGAVEKKIQNEVTMYIRDAEDDAKSKAAEKARNIIGLAIQRYAQEETLERTVSVVALPSEEMKGRIIGREGRNIRAIEQATGVDLIIDDTPETITLSCFDPIRRETARMALEYLIK
;
A
#
# COMPACT_ATOMS: atom_id res chain seq x y z
N MET A 1 20.10 -69.93 -136.85
CA MET A 1 21.15 -68.92 -136.56
C MET A 1 20.58 -67.50 -136.37
N PRO A 2 19.59 -66.97 -137.15
CA PRO A 2 19.06 -65.62 -136.92
C PRO A 2 17.90 -65.52 -135.90
N GLU A 3 17.17 -66.61 -135.63
CA GLU A 3 16.00 -66.56 -134.72
C GLU A 3 16.35 -66.44 -133.23
N GLU A 4 17.46 -67.03 -132.77
CA GLU A 4 17.87 -66.99 -131.34
C GLU A 4 18.36 -65.59 -130.90
N ILE A 5 18.97 -64.82 -131.79
CA ILE A 5 19.44 -63.46 -131.51
C ILE A 5 18.26 -62.50 -131.35
N ILE A 6 17.21 -62.66 -132.18
CA ILE A 6 15.97 -61.88 -132.08
C ILE A 6 15.25 -62.16 -130.76
N PHE A 7 15.20 -63.43 -130.33
CA PHE A 7 14.59 -63.83 -129.07
C PHE A 7 15.32 -63.25 -127.84
N SER A 8 16.66 -63.20 -127.90
CA SER A 8 17.50 -62.65 -126.83
C SER A 8 17.33 -61.14 -126.66
N ILE A 9 17.20 -60.39 -127.77
CA ILE A 9 16.95 -58.94 -127.77
C ILE A 9 15.53 -58.63 -127.25
N LEU A 10 14.52 -59.41 -127.66
CA LEU A 10 13.14 -59.29 -127.15
C LEU A 10 13.04 -59.61 -125.65
N ALA A 11 13.81 -60.58 -125.15
CA ALA A 11 13.91 -60.88 -123.72
C ALA A 11 14.57 -59.74 -122.93
N GLY A 12 15.61 -59.11 -123.48
CA GLY A 12 16.26 -57.94 -122.89
C GLY A 12 15.34 -56.72 -122.81
N ILE A 13 14.60 -56.44 -123.89
CA ILE A 13 13.65 -55.32 -123.94
C ILE A 13 12.46 -55.56 -123.00
N SER A 14 11.91 -56.78 -122.95
CA SER A 14 10.81 -57.10 -122.04
C SER A 14 11.24 -57.09 -120.57
N GLY A 15 12.44 -57.57 -120.24
CA GLY A 15 13.02 -57.46 -118.90
C GLY A 15 13.27 -56.02 -118.48
N PHE A 16 13.77 -55.17 -119.38
CA PHE A 16 13.97 -53.73 -119.11
C PHE A 16 12.65 -52.99 -118.92
N ALA A 17 11.64 -53.28 -119.75
CA ALA A 17 10.31 -52.71 -119.61
C ALA A 17 9.64 -53.13 -118.29
N LEU A 18 9.72 -54.42 -117.92
CA LEU A 18 9.26 -54.92 -116.62
C LEU A 18 10.00 -54.27 -115.46
N GLY A 19 11.33 -54.13 -115.56
CA GLY A 19 12.15 -53.45 -114.55
C GLY A 19 11.76 -52.00 -114.33
N LEU A 20 11.53 -51.23 -115.41
CA LEU A 20 11.03 -49.85 -115.33
C LEU A 20 9.63 -49.76 -114.73
N ILE A 21 8.72 -50.67 -115.09
CA ILE A 21 7.36 -50.71 -114.54
C ILE A 21 7.40 -50.98 -113.02
N VAL A 22 8.19 -51.97 -112.59
CA VAL A 22 8.36 -52.31 -111.16
C VAL A 22 9.02 -51.15 -110.41
N MET A 23 10.05 -50.52 -110.98
CA MET A 23 10.71 -49.36 -110.39
C MET A 23 9.73 -48.20 -110.19
N VAL A 24 8.94 -47.85 -111.21
CA VAL A 24 7.94 -46.77 -111.13
C VAL A 24 6.85 -47.10 -110.11
N LEU A 25 6.39 -48.36 -110.03
CA LEU A 25 5.40 -48.79 -109.04
C LEU A 25 5.94 -48.70 -107.59
N VAL A 26 7.16 -49.19 -107.35
CA VAL A 26 7.81 -49.14 -106.02
C VAL A 26 8.11 -47.70 -105.62
N SER A 27 8.59 -46.86 -106.54
CA SER A 27 8.82 -45.43 -106.30
C SER A 27 7.52 -44.70 -105.97
N LYS A 28 6.42 -44.98 -106.70
CA LYS A 28 5.11 -44.37 -106.45
C LYS A 28 4.50 -44.81 -105.12
N LEU A 29 4.63 -46.08 -104.75
CA LEU A 29 4.21 -46.61 -103.44
C LEU A 29 5.06 -46.04 -102.28
N GLY A 30 6.37 -45.88 -102.48
CA GLY A 30 7.27 -45.25 -101.52
C GLY A 30 6.98 -43.76 -101.29
N LEU A 31 6.72 -43.02 -102.38
CA LEU A 31 6.27 -41.63 -102.34
C LEU A 31 4.94 -41.49 -101.58
N ASN A 32 3.96 -42.36 -101.85
CA ASN A 32 2.66 -42.33 -101.19
C ASN A 32 2.77 -42.61 -99.68
N ARG A 33 3.64 -43.54 -99.28
CA ARG A 33 3.95 -43.81 -97.85
C ARG A 33 4.65 -42.64 -97.17
N ASN A 34 5.59 -41.98 -97.83
CA ASN A 34 6.27 -40.80 -97.28
C ASN A 34 5.31 -39.61 -97.16
N GLN A 35 4.42 -39.44 -98.14
CA GLN A 35 3.37 -38.42 -98.10
C GLN A 35 2.36 -38.68 -96.99
N GLN A 36 1.96 -39.95 -96.76
CA GLN A 36 1.13 -40.34 -95.61
C GLN A 36 1.85 -40.12 -94.27
N LYS A 37 3.14 -40.43 -94.16
CA LYS A 37 3.91 -40.15 -92.95
C LYS A 37 4.05 -38.65 -92.69
N ALA A 38 4.26 -37.86 -93.74
CA ALA A 38 4.33 -36.41 -93.65
C ALA A 38 2.97 -35.81 -93.24
N SER A 39 1.86 -36.31 -93.80
CA SER A 39 0.52 -35.86 -93.41
C SER A 39 0.20 -36.24 -91.96
N LEU A 40 0.51 -37.47 -91.54
CA LEU A 40 0.34 -37.90 -90.15
C LEU A 40 1.17 -37.05 -89.17
N LEU A 41 2.40 -36.69 -89.54
CA LEU A 41 3.26 -35.84 -88.71
C LEU A 41 2.71 -34.41 -88.61
N ILE A 42 2.14 -33.87 -89.69
CA ILE A 42 1.46 -32.57 -89.68
C ILE A 42 0.19 -32.64 -88.83
N ASP A 43 -0.60 -33.70 -88.95
CA ASP A 43 -1.81 -33.90 -88.15
C ASP A 43 -1.48 -34.04 -86.65
N GLU A 44 -0.44 -34.81 -86.31
CA GLU A 44 0.06 -34.90 -84.93
C GLU A 44 0.57 -33.56 -84.42
N ALA A 45 1.29 -32.79 -85.23
CA ALA A 45 1.77 -31.46 -84.87
C ALA A 45 0.60 -30.49 -84.64
N ASN A 46 -0.44 -30.54 -85.49
CA ASN A 46 -1.66 -29.75 -85.34
C ASN A 46 -2.42 -30.13 -84.07
N ILE A 47 -2.60 -31.42 -83.78
CA ILE A 47 -3.25 -31.88 -82.54
C ILE A 47 -2.46 -31.43 -81.31
N LYS A 48 -1.12 -31.52 -81.34
CA LYS A 48 -0.27 -31.02 -80.25
C LYS A 48 -0.38 -29.51 -80.07
N ALA A 49 -0.39 -28.75 -81.17
CA ALA A 49 -0.56 -27.30 -81.13
C ALA A 49 -1.93 -26.91 -80.57
N ASP A 50 -3.01 -27.54 -81.02
CA ASP A 50 -4.37 -27.32 -80.51
C ASP A 50 -4.48 -27.65 -79.02
N ASN A 51 -3.87 -28.76 -78.58
CA ASN A 51 -3.85 -29.13 -77.18
C ASN A 51 -3.05 -28.14 -76.34
N LEU A 52 -1.90 -27.66 -76.83
CA LEU A 52 -1.10 -26.64 -76.16
C LEU A 52 -1.86 -25.32 -76.04
N VAL A 53 -2.52 -24.88 -77.10
CA VAL A 53 -3.35 -23.65 -77.07
C VAL A 53 -4.50 -23.82 -76.08
N ARG A 54 -5.21 -24.95 -76.10
CA ARG A 54 -6.29 -25.22 -75.14
C ARG A 54 -5.79 -25.26 -73.70
N GLN A 55 -4.63 -25.89 -73.46
CA GLN A 55 -4.02 -25.94 -72.15
C GLN A 55 -3.59 -24.54 -71.68
N ALA A 56 -2.91 -23.76 -72.53
CA ALA A 56 -2.52 -22.39 -72.20
C ALA A 56 -3.73 -21.48 -71.93
N VAL A 57 -4.82 -21.63 -72.68
CA VAL A 57 -6.08 -20.91 -72.43
C VAL A 57 -6.71 -21.35 -71.11
N LEU A 58 -6.67 -22.64 -70.78
CA LEU A 58 -7.23 -23.14 -69.52
C LEU A 58 -6.39 -22.71 -68.32
N GLU A 59 -5.07 -22.81 -68.41
CA GLU A 59 -4.13 -22.30 -67.39
C GLU A 59 -4.28 -20.78 -67.21
N GLY A 60 -4.38 -20.02 -68.30
CA GLY A 60 -4.64 -18.58 -68.24
C GLY A 60 -5.99 -18.24 -67.60
N LYS A 61 -7.04 -19.02 -67.87
CA LYS A 61 -8.35 -18.87 -67.20
C LYS A 61 -8.26 -19.21 -65.70
N THR A 62 -7.55 -20.27 -65.33
CA THR A 62 -7.36 -20.66 -63.93
C THR A 62 -6.59 -19.58 -63.18
N GLN A 63 -5.47 -19.09 -63.72
CA GLN A 63 -4.70 -18.00 -63.11
C GLN A 63 -5.52 -16.71 -63.00
N ALA A 64 -6.27 -16.34 -64.04
CA ALA A 64 -7.14 -15.17 -63.99
C ALA A 64 -8.24 -15.32 -62.91
N TYR A 65 -8.77 -16.53 -62.74
CA TYR A 65 -9.76 -16.83 -61.70
C TYR A 65 -9.16 -16.80 -60.30
N GLU A 66 -7.97 -17.38 -60.10
CA GLU A 66 -7.23 -17.32 -58.84
C GLU A 66 -6.86 -15.89 -58.45
N LEU A 67 -6.37 -15.08 -59.39
CA LEU A 67 -6.09 -13.66 -59.17
C LEU A 67 -7.36 -12.90 -58.81
N LYS A 68 -8.48 -13.19 -59.47
CA LYS A 68 -9.78 -12.60 -59.14
C LYS A 68 -10.23 -12.96 -57.72
N LEU A 69 -10.12 -14.23 -57.33
CA LEU A 69 -10.46 -14.68 -55.98
C LEU A 69 -9.55 -14.03 -54.92
N ALA A 70 -8.25 -13.93 -55.17
CA ALA A 70 -7.31 -13.26 -54.29
C ALA A 70 -7.67 -11.77 -54.11
N ALA A 71 -7.97 -11.09 -55.22
CA ALA A 71 -8.39 -9.69 -55.19
C ALA A 71 -9.75 -9.47 -54.51
N GLU A 72 -10.71 -10.38 -54.67
CA GLU A 72 -12.01 -10.33 -53.97
C GLU A 72 -11.82 -10.55 -52.46
N LYS A 73 -10.95 -11.49 -52.07
CA LYS A 73 -10.62 -11.74 -50.67
C LYS A 73 -9.93 -10.53 -50.03
N GLU A 74 -8.91 -9.97 -50.68
CA GLU A 74 -8.22 -8.78 -50.18
C GLU A 74 -9.17 -7.58 -50.07
N ASN A 75 -10.04 -7.36 -51.07
CA ASN A 75 -11.05 -6.30 -50.99
C ASN A 75 -12.03 -6.51 -49.83
N LYS A 76 -12.41 -7.76 -49.55
CA LYS A 76 -13.30 -8.08 -48.43
C LYS A 76 -12.60 -7.80 -47.10
N GLU A 77 -11.34 -8.21 -46.95
CA GLU A 77 -10.53 -7.94 -45.75
C GLU A 77 -10.36 -6.43 -45.54
N ARG A 78 -9.95 -5.69 -46.58
CA ARG A 78 -9.85 -4.22 -46.51
C ARG A 78 -11.17 -3.55 -46.16
N ARG A 79 -12.29 -4.00 -46.73
CA ARG A 79 -13.62 -3.47 -46.37
C ARG A 79 -13.96 -3.71 -44.91
N GLN A 80 -13.62 -4.88 -44.37
CA GLN A 80 -13.84 -5.19 -42.97
C GLN A 80 -12.98 -4.31 -42.07
N GLU A 81 -11.70 -4.14 -42.39
CA GLU A 81 -10.79 -3.25 -41.65
C GLU A 81 -11.27 -1.80 -41.65
N ILE A 82 -11.73 -1.30 -42.81
CA ILE A 82 -12.31 0.05 -42.92
C ILE A 82 -13.55 0.18 -42.04
N GLN A 83 -14.45 -0.80 -42.08
CA GLN A 83 -15.67 -0.79 -41.26
C GLN A 83 -15.35 -0.78 -39.75
N ASP A 84 -14.34 -1.55 -39.34
CA ASP A 84 -13.92 -1.62 -37.95
C ASP A 84 -13.28 -0.29 -37.49
N LEU A 85 -12.49 0.35 -38.36
CA LEU A 85 -11.93 1.67 -38.12
C LEU A 85 -13.02 2.75 -38.05
N GLU A 86 -13.99 2.73 -38.95
CA GLU A 86 -15.14 3.65 -38.94
C GLU A 86 -15.95 3.50 -37.65
N ASN A 87 -16.26 2.27 -37.23
CA ASN A 87 -16.96 1.99 -35.98
C ASN A 87 -16.17 2.51 -34.76
N LYS A 88 -14.84 2.36 -34.76
CA LYS A 88 -13.97 2.86 -33.69
C LYS A 88 -13.92 4.39 -33.68
N MET A 89 -13.92 5.02 -34.85
CA MET A 89 -13.94 6.48 -34.98
C MET A 89 -15.28 7.06 -34.53
N ALA A 90 -16.40 6.49 -34.96
CA ALA A 90 -17.74 6.89 -34.53
C ALA A 90 -17.88 6.83 -33.00
N ARG A 91 -17.44 5.72 -32.37
CA ARG A 91 -17.43 5.61 -30.90
C ARG A 91 -16.56 6.69 -30.23
N ARG A 92 -15.43 7.08 -30.83
CA ARG A 92 -14.58 8.14 -30.29
C ARG A 92 -15.26 9.50 -30.42
N GLU A 93 -15.93 9.75 -31.53
CA GLU A 93 -16.69 10.97 -31.78
C GLU A 93 -17.84 11.13 -30.78
N ASP A 94 -18.62 10.07 -30.54
CA ASP A 94 -19.68 10.07 -29.53
C ASP A 94 -19.14 10.38 -28.12
N ASN A 95 -18.01 9.78 -27.76
CA ASN A 95 -17.35 10.05 -26.47
C ASN A 95 -16.82 11.48 -26.35
N LEU A 96 -16.31 12.04 -27.45
CA LEU A 96 -15.85 13.43 -27.50
C LEU A 96 -17.03 14.39 -27.36
N HIS A 97 -18.12 14.15 -28.10
CA HIS A 97 -19.33 14.94 -28.01
C HIS A 97 -19.92 14.95 -26.59
N PHE A 98 -20.01 13.78 -25.94
CA PHE A 98 -20.47 13.70 -24.55
C PHE A 98 -19.57 14.49 -23.58
N ARG A 99 -18.25 14.44 -23.78
CA ARG A 99 -17.29 15.20 -22.96
C ARG A 99 -17.44 16.70 -23.20
N GLU A 100 -17.63 17.12 -24.44
CA GLU A 100 -17.82 18.52 -24.82
C GLU A 100 -19.11 19.08 -24.21
N GLU A 101 -20.22 18.35 -24.29
CA GLU A 101 -21.48 18.74 -23.65
C GLU A 101 -21.34 18.84 -22.13
N THR A 102 -20.65 17.88 -21.50
CA THR A 102 -20.37 17.91 -20.07
C THR A 102 -19.49 19.11 -19.69
N LEU A 103 -18.49 19.42 -20.50
CA LEU A 103 -17.58 20.55 -20.28
C LEU A 103 -18.34 21.87 -20.41
N SER A 104 -19.13 22.04 -21.46
CA SER A 104 -19.96 23.22 -21.71
C SER A 104 -20.96 23.47 -20.57
N SER A 105 -21.59 22.40 -20.07
CA SER A 105 -22.48 22.49 -18.90
C SER A 105 -21.74 22.95 -17.64
N LYS A 106 -20.53 22.41 -17.38
CA LYS A 106 -19.69 22.83 -16.26
C LYS A 106 -19.21 24.28 -16.39
N GLU A 107 -18.82 24.70 -17.58
CA GLU A 107 -18.43 26.09 -17.86
C GLU A 107 -19.58 27.05 -17.56
N LYS A 108 -20.79 26.73 -18.00
CA LYS A 108 -21.98 27.53 -17.69
C LYS A 108 -22.25 27.59 -16.18
N GLN A 109 -22.15 26.46 -15.47
CA GLN A 109 -22.30 26.44 -14.01
C GLN A 109 -21.23 27.27 -13.30
N LEU A 110 -20.00 27.27 -13.80
CA LEU A 110 -18.91 28.09 -13.25
C LEU A 110 -19.15 29.58 -13.52
N ASP A 111 -19.59 29.94 -14.73
CA ASP A 111 -19.95 31.32 -15.07
C ASP A 111 -21.08 31.85 -14.18
N ASP A 112 -22.15 31.05 -13.98
CA ASP A 112 -23.25 31.41 -13.10
C ASP A 112 -22.79 31.58 -11.64
N LYS A 113 -21.91 30.70 -11.14
CA LYS A 113 -21.31 30.83 -9.80
C LYS A 113 -20.42 32.07 -9.69
N ASN A 114 -19.63 32.38 -10.71
CA ASN A 114 -18.78 33.56 -10.72
C ASN A 114 -19.60 34.86 -10.70
N LYS A 115 -20.70 34.90 -11.45
CA LYS A 115 -21.66 36.03 -11.39
C LYS A 115 -22.26 36.18 -10.00
N GLN A 116 -22.77 35.10 -9.40
CA GLN A 116 -23.30 35.12 -8.04
C GLN A 116 -22.25 35.56 -7.00
N LEU A 117 -21.00 35.12 -7.15
CA LEU A 117 -19.92 35.52 -6.26
C LEU A 117 -19.60 37.01 -6.41
N THR A 118 -19.57 37.52 -7.64
CA THR A 118 -19.32 38.93 -7.94
C THR A 118 -20.44 39.82 -7.39
N GLU A 119 -21.70 39.41 -7.53
CA GLU A 119 -22.85 40.09 -6.94
C GLU A 119 -22.77 40.13 -5.42
N LYS A 120 -22.43 38.99 -4.78
CA LYS A 120 -22.23 38.92 -3.32
C LYS A 120 -21.09 39.81 -2.84
N LEU A 121 -19.98 39.84 -3.56
CA LEU A 121 -18.85 40.73 -3.23
C LEU A 121 -19.27 42.20 -3.30
N SER A 122 -20.01 42.59 -4.34
CA SER A 122 -20.53 43.95 -4.46
C SER A 122 -21.55 44.30 -3.35
N MET A 123 -22.40 43.34 -2.94
CA MET A 123 -23.30 43.55 -1.81
C MET A 123 -22.55 43.70 -0.49
N LEU A 124 -21.52 42.87 -0.26
CA LEU A 124 -20.69 42.94 0.94
C LEU A 124 -19.95 44.28 1.02
N ASP A 125 -19.37 44.75 -0.08
CA ASP A 125 -18.68 46.04 -0.17
C ASP A 125 -19.62 47.21 0.18
N LYS A 126 -20.86 47.18 -0.33
CA LYS A 126 -21.90 48.16 0.05
C LYS A 126 -22.25 48.08 1.53
N MET A 127 -22.43 46.87 2.06
CA MET A 127 -22.75 46.68 3.48
C MET A 127 -21.61 47.15 4.39
N GLU A 128 -20.36 46.94 3.97
CA GLU A 128 -19.17 47.40 4.69
C GLU A 128 -19.12 48.93 4.74
N HIS A 129 -19.36 49.60 3.60
CA HIS A 129 -19.48 51.05 3.55
C HIS A 129 -20.65 51.59 4.40
N GLU A 130 -21.82 50.96 4.35
CA GLU A 130 -22.96 51.36 5.20
C GLU A 130 -22.67 51.16 6.68
N LEU A 131 -22.01 50.06 7.04
CA LEU A 131 -21.62 49.78 8.41
C LEU A 131 -20.62 50.80 8.92
N GLN A 132 -19.60 51.12 8.12
CA GLN A 132 -18.61 52.14 8.46
C GLN A 132 -19.28 53.50 8.68
N PHE A 133 -20.20 53.90 7.80
CA PHE A 133 -20.96 55.13 7.97
C PHE A 133 -21.79 55.14 9.26
N LYS A 134 -22.43 54.02 9.61
CA LYS A 134 -23.20 53.89 10.87
C LYS A 134 -22.30 53.94 12.11
N VAL A 135 -21.12 53.33 12.04
CA VAL A 135 -20.11 53.38 13.11
C VAL A 135 -19.65 54.82 13.31
N ASP A 136 -19.28 55.52 12.24
CA ASP A 136 -18.85 56.92 12.30
C ASP A 136 -19.96 57.83 12.85
N ALA A 137 -21.21 57.61 12.45
CA ALA A 137 -22.36 58.34 12.97
C ALA A 137 -22.62 58.05 14.46
N GLN A 138 -22.48 56.80 14.90
CA GLN A 138 -22.58 56.44 16.33
C GLN A 138 -21.46 57.05 17.15
N VAL A 139 -20.22 57.08 16.63
CA VAL A 139 -19.10 57.74 17.28
C VAL A 139 -19.39 59.24 17.46
N GLY A 140 -19.82 59.94 16.40
CA GLY A 140 -20.15 61.36 16.50
C GLY A 140 -21.31 61.64 17.46
N GLU A 141 -22.31 60.77 17.52
CA GLU A 141 -23.43 60.95 18.43
C GLU A 141 -23.09 60.59 19.88
N LEU A 142 -22.19 59.63 20.10
CA LEU A 142 -21.59 59.36 21.41
C LEU A 142 -20.74 60.54 21.87
N GLU A 143 -19.94 61.15 21.00
CA GLU A 143 -19.19 62.39 21.30
C GLU A 143 -20.14 63.53 21.68
N ARG A 144 -21.29 63.64 21.01
CA ARG A 144 -22.33 64.65 21.31
C ARG A 144 -23.07 64.39 22.62
N ILE A 145 -23.43 63.13 22.91
CA ILE A 145 -24.18 62.74 24.11
C ILE A 145 -23.29 62.74 25.35
N ALA A 146 -22.01 62.38 25.21
CA ALA A 146 -21.11 62.22 26.34
C ALA A 146 -20.71 63.55 26.98
N ASN A 147 -20.69 64.68 26.26
CA ASN A 147 -20.06 65.92 26.75
C ASN A 147 -18.61 65.68 27.28
N MET A 148 -18.01 64.58 26.85
CA MET A 148 -16.74 63.98 27.30
C MET A 148 -16.03 63.57 26.03
N SER A 149 -14.73 63.86 25.92
CA SER A 149 -13.98 63.55 24.72
C SER A 149 -13.84 62.03 24.54
N ALA A 150 -13.62 61.53 23.33
CA ALA A 150 -13.37 60.10 23.07
C ALA A 150 -12.21 59.52 23.91
N SER A 151 -11.26 60.38 24.31
CA SER A 151 -10.19 60.07 25.26
C SER A 151 -10.72 59.74 26.65
N ASP A 152 -11.69 60.49 27.15
CA ASP A 152 -12.23 60.35 28.49
C ASP A 152 -13.13 59.11 28.60
N ALA A 153 -13.95 58.84 27.59
CA ALA A 153 -14.75 57.61 27.51
C ALA A 153 -13.87 56.35 27.45
N LYS A 154 -12.73 56.41 26.73
CA LYS A 154 -11.74 55.33 26.70
C LYS A 154 -11.08 55.14 28.06
N SER A 155 -10.77 56.23 28.77
CA SER A 155 -10.18 56.18 30.12
C SER A 155 -11.13 55.52 31.13
N GLU A 156 -12.41 55.88 31.10
CA GLU A 156 -13.41 55.31 32.02
C GLU A 156 -13.72 53.84 31.70
N LEU A 157 -13.79 53.47 30.41
CA LEU A 157 -13.92 52.07 29.99
C LEU A 157 -12.71 51.24 30.44
N MET A 158 -11.50 51.77 30.29
CA MET A 158 -10.27 51.09 30.75
C MET A 158 -10.25 50.93 32.27
N GLY A 159 -10.66 51.95 33.04
CA GLY A 159 -10.77 51.85 34.49
C GLY A 159 -11.82 50.82 34.95
N ALA A 160 -12.95 50.70 34.24
CA ALA A 160 -13.96 49.67 34.53
C ALA A 160 -13.44 48.25 34.24
N VAL A 161 -12.70 48.08 33.14
CA VAL A 161 -12.06 46.81 32.77
C VAL A 161 -10.96 46.44 33.77
N GLU A 162 -10.11 47.38 34.17
CA GLU A 162 -9.05 47.17 35.15
C GLU A 162 -9.61 46.69 36.50
N LYS A 163 -10.69 47.33 36.97
CA LYS A 163 -11.38 46.92 38.21
C LYS A 163 -12.00 45.53 38.13
N LYS A 164 -12.52 45.14 36.95
CA LYS A 164 -13.06 43.79 36.72
C LYS A 164 -11.94 42.75 36.68
N ILE A 165 -10.86 43.04 35.95
CA ILE A 165 -9.68 42.16 35.87
C ILE A 165 -9.04 42.00 37.25
N GLN A 166 -8.97 43.05 38.06
CA GLN A 166 -8.40 42.97 39.42
C GLN A 166 -9.16 41.96 40.31
N ASN A 167 -10.49 41.90 40.19
CA ASN A 167 -11.29 40.92 40.91
C ASN A 167 -11.06 39.49 40.39
N GLU A 168 -11.01 39.30 39.06
CA GLU A 168 -10.74 38.00 38.44
C GLU A 168 -9.34 37.48 38.79
N VAL A 169 -8.33 38.36 38.74
CA VAL A 169 -6.95 38.05 39.15
C VAL A 169 -6.88 37.72 40.64
N THR A 170 -7.61 38.43 41.50
CA THR A 170 -7.65 38.14 42.94
C THR A 170 -8.28 36.77 43.21
N MET A 171 -9.35 36.40 42.49
CA MET A 171 -9.94 35.07 42.58
C MET A 171 -8.98 34.00 42.08
N TYR A 172 -8.35 34.21 40.93
CA TYR A 172 -7.36 33.28 40.37
C TYR A 172 -6.17 33.04 41.31
N ILE A 173 -5.64 34.10 41.94
CA ILE A 173 -4.56 33.97 42.92
C ILE A 173 -5.00 33.14 44.12
N ARG A 174 -6.20 33.39 44.66
CA ARG A 174 -6.73 32.60 45.79
C ARG A 174 -6.90 31.13 45.44
N ASP A 175 -7.48 30.85 44.28
CA ASP A 175 -7.68 29.47 43.81
C ASP A 175 -6.33 28.77 43.63
N ALA A 176 -5.35 29.45 43.02
CA ALA A 176 -4.00 28.92 42.84
C ALA A 176 -3.27 28.67 44.17
N GLU A 177 -3.44 29.54 45.17
CA GLU A 177 -2.89 29.36 46.51
C GLU A 177 -3.49 28.14 47.22
N ASP A 178 -4.82 27.97 47.15
CA ASP A 178 -5.50 26.83 47.78
C ASP A 178 -5.13 25.50 47.10
N ASP A 179 -4.99 25.50 45.77
CA ASP A 179 -4.48 24.38 45.00
C ASP A 179 -3.04 24.01 45.41
N ALA A 180 -2.18 25.01 45.59
CA ALA A 180 -0.81 24.83 46.02
C ALA A 180 -0.74 24.26 47.45
N LYS A 181 -1.57 24.75 48.37
CA LYS A 181 -1.68 24.22 49.75
C LYS A 181 -2.16 22.77 49.75
N SER A 182 -3.16 22.43 48.95
CA SER A 182 -3.68 21.06 48.84
C SER A 182 -2.61 20.08 48.34
N LYS A 183 -1.91 20.44 47.25
CA LYS A 183 -0.79 19.65 46.70
C LYS A 183 0.37 19.52 47.68
N ALA A 184 0.69 20.58 48.42
CA ALA A 184 1.72 20.54 49.46
C ALA A 184 1.34 19.59 50.61
N ALA A 185 0.07 19.63 51.07
CA ALA A 185 -0.42 18.75 52.11
C ALA A 185 -0.40 17.27 51.68
N GLU A 186 -0.79 16.98 50.44
CA GLU A 186 -0.70 15.63 49.88
C GLU A 186 0.74 15.12 49.81
N LYS A 187 1.67 15.94 49.28
CA LYS A 187 3.09 15.61 49.25
C LYS A 187 3.67 15.39 50.66
N ALA A 188 3.32 16.24 51.62
CA ALA A 188 3.78 16.09 53.00
C ALA A 188 3.32 14.77 53.61
N ARG A 189 2.04 14.40 53.42
CA ARG A 189 1.51 13.10 53.88
C ARG A 189 2.25 11.93 53.24
N ASN A 190 2.52 11.99 51.94
CA ASN A 190 3.25 10.95 51.23
C ASN A 190 4.71 10.82 51.71
N ILE A 191 5.40 11.94 51.96
CA ILE A 191 6.76 11.93 52.49
C ILE A 191 6.80 11.30 53.88
N ILE A 192 5.89 11.68 54.77
CA ILE A 192 5.80 11.10 56.12
C ILE A 192 5.50 9.60 56.03
N GLY A 193 4.53 9.20 55.21
CA GLY A 193 4.21 7.79 55.00
C GLY A 193 5.40 6.97 54.50
N LEU A 194 6.15 7.50 53.53
CA LEU A 194 7.35 6.85 53.00
C LEU A 194 8.48 6.77 54.03
N ALA A 195 8.66 7.82 54.85
CA ALA A 195 9.64 7.81 55.92
C ALA A 195 9.31 6.74 56.97
N ILE A 196 8.05 6.67 57.41
CA ILE A 196 7.59 5.62 58.34
C ILE A 196 7.83 4.24 57.72
N GLN A 197 7.43 4.02 56.46
CA GLN A 197 7.63 2.73 55.79
C GLN A 197 9.09 2.30 55.71
N ARG A 198 10.02 3.25 55.49
CA ARG A 198 11.46 2.95 55.40
C ARG A 198 12.09 2.65 56.75
N TYR A 199 11.78 3.42 57.79
CA TYR A 199 12.46 3.30 59.09
C TYR A 199 11.75 2.37 60.09
N ALA A 200 10.49 2.01 59.85
CA ALA A 200 9.73 1.18 60.79
C ALA A 200 10.37 -0.18 61.06
N GLN A 201 11.02 -0.81 60.07
CA GLN A 201 11.63 -2.12 60.24
C GLN A 201 12.94 -2.06 61.05
N GLU A 202 13.78 -1.05 60.82
CA GLU A 202 15.04 -0.87 61.55
C GLU A 202 14.76 -0.51 63.01
N GLU A 203 13.86 0.44 63.27
CA GLU A 203 13.50 0.87 64.62
C GLU A 203 12.84 -0.26 65.43
N THR A 204 12.00 -1.08 64.80
CA THR A 204 11.38 -2.23 65.49
C THR A 204 12.40 -3.31 65.85
N LEU A 205 13.40 -3.58 65.01
CA LEU A 205 14.46 -4.54 65.33
C LEU A 205 15.35 -4.08 66.48
N GLU A 206 15.82 -2.83 66.47
CA GLU A 206 16.61 -2.25 67.56
C GLU A 206 15.86 -2.26 68.90
N ARG A 207 14.54 -2.05 68.86
CA ARG A 207 13.72 -1.99 70.07
C ARG A 207 13.25 -3.35 70.60
N THR A 208 13.25 -4.40 69.78
CA THR A 208 12.71 -5.72 70.18
C THR A 208 13.78 -6.79 70.44
N VAL A 209 14.96 -6.70 69.84
CA VAL A 209 15.98 -7.76 69.95
C VAL A 209 17.29 -7.23 70.57
N SER A 210 17.90 -8.01 71.48
CA SER A 210 19.24 -7.72 72.01
C SER A 210 20.07 -8.99 72.10
N VAL A 211 21.30 -8.96 71.60
CA VAL A 211 22.19 -10.13 71.58
C VAL A 211 23.16 -10.04 72.75
N VAL A 212 23.31 -11.13 73.50
CA VAL A 212 24.27 -11.26 74.60
C VAL A 212 25.31 -12.31 74.24
N ALA A 213 26.58 -11.92 74.31
CA ALA A 213 27.70 -12.83 74.08
C ALA A 213 28.03 -13.61 75.37
N LEU A 214 28.25 -14.91 75.22
CA LEU A 214 28.64 -15.83 76.29
C LEU A 214 30.12 -16.17 76.17
N PRO A 215 30.85 -16.31 77.29
CA PRO A 215 32.29 -16.59 77.28
C PRO A 215 32.66 -18.03 76.93
N SER A 216 31.70 -18.97 76.94
CA SER A 216 31.89 -20.36 76.51
C SER A 216 30.56 -21.08 76.27
N GLU A 217 30.58 -22.13 75.44
CA GLU A 217 29.44 -23.03 75.23
C GLU A 217 29.00 -23.79 76.50
N GLU A 218 29.92 -24.05 77.42
CA GLU A 218 29.58 -24.65 78.72
C GLU A 218 28.64 -23.72 79.53
N MET A 219 28.86 -22.40 79.46
CA MET A 219 27.98 -21.41 80.08
C MET A 219 26.60 -21.37 79.41
N LYS A 220 26.52 -21.55 78.08
CA LYS A 220 25.24 -21.68 77.35
C LYS A 220 24.43 -22.86 77.89
N GLY A 221 25.06 -24.03 78.06
CA GLY A 221 24.43 -25.21 78.66
C GLY A 221 23.93 -25.01 80.10
N ARG A 222 24.66 -24.24 80.92
CA ARG A 222 24.26 -23.92 82.31
C ARG A 222 23.08 -22.95 82.38
N ILE A 223 23.04 -21.96 81.49
CA ILE A 223 21.93 -21.01 81.39
C ILE A 223 20.65 -21.74 80.94
N ILE A 224 20.76 -22.71 80.02
CA ILE A 224 19.62 -23.58 79.62
C ILE A 224 19.13 -24.43 80.80
N GLY A 225 20.06 -25.12 81.47
CA GLY A 225 19.75 -26.07 82.53
C GLY A 225 19.12 -27.37 82.01
N ARG A 226 19.03 -28.40 82.87
CA ARG A 226 18.47 -29.71 82.50
C ARG A 226 17.00 -29.57 82.09
N GLU A 227 16.69 -29.90 80.84
CA GLU A 227 15.36 -29.76 80.19
C GLU A 227 14.87 -28.31 80.02
N GLY A 228 15.78 -27.33 79.96
CA GLY A 228 15.41 -25.92 79.76
C GLY A 228 14.80 -25.23 80.98
N ARG A 229 14.91 -25.85 82.16
CA ARG A 229 14.32 -25.34 83.41
C ARG A 229 14.84 -23.96 83.80
N ASN A 230 16.14 -23.70 83.61
CA ASN A 230 16.73 -22.41 83.98
C ASN A 230 16.28 -21.29 83.03
N ILE A 231 16.22 -21.56 81.73
CA ILE A 231 15.71 -20.57 80.76
C ILE A 231 14.27 -20.21 81.06
N ARG A 232 13.37 -21.19 81.24
CA ARG A 232 11.96 -20.89 81.56
C ARG A 232 11.81 -20.09 82.86
N ALA A 233 12.66 -20.34 83.85
CA ALA A 233 12.66 -19.58 85.10
C ALA A 233 13.09 -18.11 84.86
N ILE A 234 14.12 -17.88 84.04
CA ILE A 234 14.58 -16.53 83.67
C ILE A 234 13.51 -15.82 82.82
N GLU A 235 12.93 -16.51 81.82
CA GLU A 235 11.85 -15.98 80.97
C GLU A 235 10.63 -15.59 81.80
N GLN A 236 10.21 -16.43 82.75
CA GLN A 236 9.08 -16.14 83.63
C GLN A 236 9.37 -15.00 84.62
N ALA A 237 10.61 -14.89 85.11
CA ALA A 237 11.00 -13.86 86.06
C ALA A 237 11.18 -12.47 85.40
N THR A 238 11.74 -12.45 84.19
CA THR A 238 12.04 -11.20 83.46
C THR A 238 10.95 -10.80 82.47
N GLY A 239 10.11 -11.75 82.04
CA GLY A 239 9.08 -11.55 81.02
C GLY A 239 9.65 -11.31 79.62
N VAL A 240 10.83 -11.87 79.34
CA VAL A 240 11.56 -11.77 78.07
C VAL A 240 11.73 -13.19 77.51
N ASP A 241 11.63 -13.36 76.19
CA ASP A 241 11.87 -14.65 75.54
C ASP A 241 13.35 -14.79 75.19
N LEU A 242 13.97 -15.91 75.61
CA LEU A 242 15.37 -16.22 75.33
C LEU A 242 15.44 -17.17 74.14
N ILE A 243 15.81 -16.64 72.97
CA ILE A 243 15.97 -17.43 71.75
C ILE A 243 17.40 -17.96 71.67
N ILE A 244 17.51 -19.28 71.61
CA ILE A 244 18.77 -19.97 71.37
C ILE A 244 18.79 -20.42 69.93
N ASP A 245 19.75 -19.89 69.18
CA ASP A 245 19.99 -20.25 67.80
C ASP A 245 21.27 -21.11 67.68
N ASP A 246 21.51 -21.62 66.47
CA ASP A 246 22.67 -22.44 66.09
C ASP A 246 23.99 -21.65 66.08
N THR A 247 23.95 -20.36 66.42
CA THR A 247 25.14 -19.52 66.56
C THR A 247 25.87 -19.86 67.87
N PRO A 248 27.16 -20.27 67.82
CA PRO A 248 27.92 -20.56 69.03
C PRO A 248 28.13 -19.29 69.86
N GLU A 249 28.19 -19.44 71.18
CA GLU A 249 28.58 -18.41 72.14
C GLU A 249 27.66 -17.18 72.22
N THR A 250 26.42 -17.25 71.73
CA THR A 250 25.45 -16.15 71.84
C THR A 250 24.05 -16.63 72.22
N ILE A 251 23.30 -15.76 72.90
CA ILE A 251 21.86 -15.90 73.15
C ILE A 251 21.17 -14.59 72.76
N THR A 252 20.02 -14.72 72.10
CA THR A 252 19.24 -13.59 71.63
C THR A 252 18.04 -13.36 72.55
N LEU A 253 17.94 -12.17 73.14
CA LEU A 253 16.80 -11.73 73.94
C LEU A 253 15.78 -11.06 73.04
N SER A 254 14.55 -11.54 73.07
CA SER A 254 13.41 -10.97 72.33
C SER A 254 12.34 -10.48 73.31
N CYS A 255 12.05 -9.18 73.31
CA CYS A 255 10.94 -8.60 74.07
C CYS A 255 10.57 -7.22 73.53
N PHE A 256 9.27 -6.92 73.51
CA PHE A 256 8.75 -5.61 73.08
C PHE A 256 8.97 -4.49 74.10
N ASP A 257 9.23 -4.82 75.37
CA ASP A 257 9.48 -3.84 76.42
C ASP A 257 11.00 -3.65 76.62
N PRO A 258 11.56 -2.47 76.26
CA PRO A 258 13.00 -2.23 76.33
C PRO A 258 13.52 -2.29 77.78
N ILE A 259 12.70 -1.96 78.78
CA ILE A 259 13.11 -1.99 80.19
C ILE A 259 13.28 -3.43 80.65
N ARG A 260 12.33 -4.31 80.30
CA ARG A 260 12.41 -5.74 80.63
C ARG A 260 13.57 -6.43 79.92
N ARG A 261 13.75 -6.13 78.64
CA ARG A 261 14.87 -6.66 77.83
C ARG A 261 16.22 -6.27 78.42
N GLU A 262 16.39 -5.01 78.82
CA GLU A 262 17.62 -4.53 79.43
C GLU A 262 17.85 -5.13 80.83
N THR A 263 16.77 -5.30 81.60
CA THR A 263 16.81 -6.00 82.89
C THR A 263 17.24 -7.45 82.73
N ALA A 264 16.73 -8.15 81.71
CA ALA A 264 17.13 -9.52 81.38
C ALA A 264 18.58 -9.60 80.89
N ARG A 265 19.02 -8.63 80.07
CA ARG A 265 20.42 -8.49 79.64
C ARG A 265 21.36 -8.35 80.83
N MET A 266 21.06 -7.43 81.74
CA MET A 266 21.85 -7.22 82.95
C MET A 266 21.84 -8.45 83.88
N ALA A 267 20.69 -9.10 84.03
CA ALA A 267 20.57 -10.32 84.83
C ALA A 267 21.44 -11.45 84.26
N LEU A 268 21.45 -11.64 82.94
CA LEU A 268 22.32 -12.61 82.27
C LEU A 268 23.80 -12.24 82.44
N GLU A 269 24.20 -10.98 82.22
CA GLU A 269 25.58 -10.54 82.43
C GLU A 269 26.07 -10.78 83.88
N TYR A 270 25.19 -10.60 84.86
CA TYR A 270 25.52 -10.88 86.26
C TYR A 270 25.65 -12.37 86.56
N LEU A 271 24.87 -13.23 85.90
CA LEU A 271 24.96 -14.69 86.04
C LEU A 271 26.14 -15.30 85.27
N ILE A 272 26.67 -14.59 84.26
CA ILE A 272 27.84 -14.98 83.47
C ILE A 272 29.14 -14.62 84.20
N LYS A 273 29.14 -13.54 84.99
CA LYS A 273 30.22 -13.18 85.92
C LYS A 273 30.33 -14.18 87.06
#